data_AF-A0A3D3LA58-F1
#
_entry.id   AF-A0A3D3LA58-F1
#
_cell.length_a   1.000
_cell.length_b   1.000
_cell.length_c   1.000
_cell.angle_alpha   90.00
_cell.angle_beta   90.00
_cell.angle_gamma   90.00
#
_symmetry.space_group_name_H-M   'P 1'
#
loop_
_entity.id
_entity.type
_entity.pdbx_description
1 polymer ?
#
loop_
_entity_poly.entity_id
_entity_poly.type
_entity_poly.pdbx_seq_one_letter_code
_entity_poly.pdbx_strand_id
1 'polypeptide(L)' 'MRRGSPFQRRLGALFPVEAVLAVTKGQTGSRTDARYAHPWFGPLDETAWHALAAFHLRLHRRQIERILEGLLAGRS' A
#
# COMPACT_ATOMS: atom_id res chain seq x y z
N MET A 1 26.10 7.35 4.12
CA MET A 1 25.25 6.14 4.04
C MET A 1 24.35 6.10 5.29
N ARG A 2 23.09 6.59 5.22
CA ARG A 2 22.22 6.71 6.41
C ARG A 2 21.57 5.34 6.68
N ARG A 3 22.03 4.66 7.73
CA ARG A 3 21.52 3.35 8.16
C ARG A 3 20.04 3.51 8.58
N GLY A 4 19.11 2.93 7.83
CA GLY A 4 17.68 3.00 8.12
C GLY A 4 17.34 2.44 9.51
N SER A 5 16.37 3.05 10.18
CA SER A 5 16.01 2.70 11.55
C SER A 5 15.55 1.22 11.67
N PRO A 6 15.78 0.55 12.81
CA PRO A 6 15.29 -0.82 13.04
C PRO A 6 13.79 -0.99 12.78
N PHE A 7 13.02 0.08 12.99
CA PHE A 7 11.59 0.17 12.69
C PHE A 7 11.29 0.05 11.18
N GLN A 8 12.05 0.74 10.32
CA GLN A 8 11.90 0.67 8.87
C GLN A 8 12.22 -0.73 8.31
N ARG A 9 13.14 -1.47 8.92
CA ARG A 9 13.49 -2.83 8.47
C ARG A 9 12.40 -3.86 8.77
N ARG A 10 11.60 -3.66 9.82
CA ARG A 10 10.55 -4.61 10.23
C ARG A 10 9.26 -4.44 9.42
N LEU A 11 8.95 -3.23 8.96
CA LEU A 11 7.79 -2.97 8.09
C LEU A 11 8.00 -3.43 6.64
N GLY A 12 9.22 -3.31 6.11
CA GLY A 12 9.55 -3.75 4.75
C GLY A 12 9.41 -5.27 4.53
N ALA A 13 9.43 -6.07 5.60
CA ALA A 13 9.27 -7.52 5.55
C ALA A 13 7.80 -7.99 5.63
N LEU A 14 6.87 -7.14 6.09
CA LEU A 14 5.48 -7.53 6.34
C LEU A 14 4.56 -7.29 5.13
N PHE A 15 4.89 -6.35 4.24
CA PHE A 15 4.14 -6.06 3.01
C PHE A 15 5.08 -5.56 1.90
N PRO A 16 5.79 -6.46 1.18
CA PRO A 16 6.60 -6.05 0.05
C PRO A 16 5.71 -5.67 -1.13
N VAL A 17 5.55 -4.36 -1.37
CA VAL A 17 4.86 -3.82 -2.55
C VAL A 17 5.39 -4.41 -3.87
N GLU A 18 6.68 -4.76 -3.89
CA GLU A 18 7.34 -5.44 -5.00
C GLU A 18 6.73 -6.81 -5.31
N ALA A 19 6.30 -7.56 -4.29
CA ALA A 19 5.65 -8.86 -4.50
C ALA A 19 4.27 -8.69 -5.15
N VAL A 20 3.52 -7.65 -4.76
CA VAL A 20 2.24 -7.33 -5.39
C VAL A 20 2.46 -6.95 -6.86
N LEU A 21 3.42 -6.05 -7.14
CA LEU A 21 3.75 -5.65 -8.50
C LEU A 21 4.23 -6.83 -9.37
N ALA A 22 5.03 -7.74 -8.80
CA ALA A 22 5.51 -8.92 -9.52
C ALA A 22 4.35 -9.84 -9.94
N VAL A 23 3.34 -10.01 -9.08
CA VAL A 23 2.16 -10.84 -9.38
C VAL A 23 1.24 -10.16 -10.40
N THR A 24 1.10 -8.83 -10.36
CA THR A 24 0.17 -8.11 -11.25
C THR A 24 0.75 -7.79 -12.63
N LYS A 25 2.08 -7.71 -12.78
CA LYS A 25 2.76 -7.24 -14.02
C LYS A 25 2.51 -8.10 -15.27
N GLY A 26 1.97 -9.31 -15.12
CA GLY A 26 1.63 -10.21 -16.23
C GLY A 26 0.14 -10.50 -16.41
N GLN A 27 -0.73 -9.93 -15.56
CA GLN A 27 -2.16 -10.20 -15.62
C GLN A 27 -2.81 -9.36 -16.71
N THR A 28 -3.09 -9.97 -17.86
CA THR A 28 -3.93 -9.39 -18.91
C THR A 28 -5.27 -10.13 -18.95
N GLY A 29 -6.37 -9.41 -18.74
CA GLY A 29 -7.72 -9.91 -19.06
C GLY A 29 -8.37 -10.89 -18.07
N SER A 30 -7.88 -11.04 -16.85
CA SER A 30 -8.59 -11.83 -15.83
C SER A 30 -9.67 -10.98 -15.15
N ARG A 31 -10.93 -11.09 -15.58
CA ARG A 31 -12.06 -10.86 -14.66
C ARG A 31 -12.38 -12.21 -14.06
N THR A 32 -11.66 -12.58 -13.01
CA THR A 32 -12.05 -13.74 -12.21
C THR A 32 -13.26 -13.38 -11.35
N ASP A 33 -14.24 -14.29 -11.28
CA ASP A 33 -15.35 -14.19 -10.33
C ASP A 33 -14.93 -14.62 -8.92
N ALA A 34 -13.65 -15.00 -8.73
CA ALA A 34 -13.11 -15.32 -7.42
C ALA A 34 -13.18 -14.11 -6.48
N ARG A 35 -13.72 -14.34 -5.29
CA ARG A 35 -13.84 -13.33 -4.23
C ARG A 35 -13.11 -13.83 -2.99
N TYR A 36 -12.32 -12.94 -2.40
CA TYR A 36 -11.60 -13.21 -1.16
C TYR A 36 -12.04 -12.22 -0.08
N ALA A 37 -12.25 -12.70 1.14
CA ALA A 37 -12.75 -11.88 2.24
C ALA A 37 -11.71 -10.85 2.69
N HIS A 38 -12.09 -9.58 2.68
CA HIS A 38 -11.36 -8.52 3.35
C HIS A 38 -11.94 -8.28 4.75
N PRO A 39 -11.11 -8.11 5.79
CA PRO A 39 -11.56 -7.99 7.19
C PRO A 39 -12.63 -6.92 7.47
N TRP A 40 -12.69 -5.86 6.65
CA TRP A 40 -13.62 -4.74 6.85
C TRP A 40 -14.67 -4.57 5.76
N PHE A 41 -14.42 -5.09 4.57
CA PHE A 41 -15.26 -4.81 3.39
C PHE A 41 -16.01 -6.06 2.90
N GLY A 42 -15.79 -7.21 3.55
CA GLY A 42 -16.34 -8.47 3.09
C GLY A 42 -15.64 -8.97 1.82
N PRO A 43 -16.28 -9.86 1.04
CA PRO A 43 -15.68 -10.49 -0.14
C PRO A 43 -15.42 -9.48 -1.27
N LEU A 44 -14.15 -9.30 -1.63
CA LEU A 44 -13.72 -8.44 -2.74
C LEU A 44 -13.25 -9.30 -3.91
N ASP A 45 -13.64 -8.88 -5.13
CA ASP A 45 -13.09 -9.43 -6.37
C ASP A 45 -11.75 -8.76 -6.73
N GLU A 46 -11.12 -9.25 -7.79
CA GLU A 46 -9.82 -8.75 -8.27
C GLU A 46 -9.82 -7.22 -8.44
N THR A 47 -10.86 -6.65 -9.05
CA THR A 47 -10.92 -5.20 -9.31
C THR A 47 -11.02 -4.42 -8.01
N ALA A 48 -11.86 -4.88 -7.08
CA ALA A 48 -12.02 -4.24 -5.78
C ALA A 48 -10.74 -4.32 -4.93
N TRP A 49 -10.00 -5.43 -4.98
CA TRP A 49 -8.70 -5.55 -4.32
C TRP A 49 -7.67 -4.57 -4.88
N HIS A 50 -7.58 -4.44 -6.21
CA HIS A 50 -6.67 -3.48 -6.84
C HIS A 50 -7.05 -2.02 -6.53
N ALA A 51 -8.34 -1.69 -6.58
CA ALA A 51 -8.83 -0.37 -6.22
C ALA A 51 -8.50 -0.02 -4.76
N LEU A 52 -8.69 -0.96 -3.84
CA LEU A 52 -8.34 -0.79 -2.43
C LEU A 52 -6.84 -0.58 -2.24
N ALA A 53 -5.99 -1.37 -2.91
CA ALA A 53 -4.54 -1.21 -2.84
C ALA A 53 -4.10 0.18 -3.33
N ALA A 54 -4.60 0.63 -4.49
CA ALA A 54 -4.29 1.94 -5.03
C ALA A 54 -4.76 3.09 -4.12
N PHE A 55 -5.98 2.99 -3.58
CA PHE A 55 -6.51 3.96 -2.62
C PHE A 55 -5.68 3.99 -1.33
N HIS A 56 -5.35 2.83 -0.77
CA HIS A 56 -4.60 2.71 0.48
C HIS A 56 -3.21 3.35 0.39
N LEU A 57 -2.49 3.10 -0.70
CA LEU A 57 -1.18 3.72 -0.93
C LEU A 57 -1.29 5.25 -1.10
N ARG A 58 -2.32 5.73 -1.80
CA ARG A 58 -2.57 7.18 -1.96
C ARG A 58 -2.89 7.85 -0.62
N LEU A 59 -3.69 7.21 0.23
CA LEU A 59 -4.00 7.70 1.57
C LEU A 59 -2.72 7.82 2.40
N HIS A 60 -1.88 6.78 2.43
CA HIS A 60 -0.61 6.82 3.15
C HIS A 60 0.34 7.88 2.62
N ARG A 61 0.41 8.08 1.29
CA ARG A 61 1.20 9.16 0.70
C ARG A 61 0.77 10.53 1.23
N ARG A 62 -0.54 10.82 1.22
CA ARG A 62 -1.07 12.10 1.73
C ARG A 62 -0.88 12.28 3.23
N GLN A 63 -0.95 11.20 4.02
CA GLN A 63 -0.65 11.25 5.45
C GLN A 63 0.80 11.66 5.69
N ILE A 64 1.75 11.07 4.95
CA ILE A 64 3.18 11.41 5.04
C ILE A 64 3.42 12.87 4.65
N GLU A 65 2.81 13.33 3.55
CA GLU A 65 2.93 14.72 3.09
C GLU A 65 2.49 15.71 4.18
N ARG A 66 1.32 15.48 4.79
CA ARG A 66 0.81 16.33 5.88
C ARG A 66 1.68 16.30 7.14
N ILE A 67 2.24 15.14 7.49
CA ILE A 67 3.17 15.04 8.62
C ILE A 67 4.43 15.87 8.33
N LEU A 68 4.97 15.78 7.11
CA LEU A 68 6.15 16.55 6.72
C LEU A 68 5.88 18.06 6.73
N GLU A 69 4.72 18.50 6.22
CA GLU A 69 4.27 19.89 6.28
C GLU A 69 4.20 20.40 7.71
N GLY A 70 3.51 19.69 8.61
CA GLY A 70 3.41 20.07 10.02
C GLY A 70 4.76 20.11 10.73
N LEU A 71 5.64 19.15 10.45
CA LEU A 71 6.99 19.13 11.00
C LEU A 71 7.88 20.25 10.45
N LEU A 72 7.70 20.68 9.19
CA LEU A 72 8.43 21.80 8.60
C LEU A 72 7.96 23.15 9.16
N ALA A 73 6.64 23.33 9.31
CA ALA A 73 6.05 24.54 9.87
C ALA A 73 6.39 24.74 11.36
N GLY A 74 6.58 23.66 12.13
CA GLY A 74 7.01 23.74 13.54
C GLY A 74 8.51 23.97 13.75
N ARG A 75 9.30 24.11 12.67
CA ARG A 75 10.76 24.35 12.70
C ARG A 75 11.17 25.78 12.31
N SER A 76 10.21 26.62 11.94
CA SER A 76 10.36 28.05 11.67
C SER A 76 9.97 28.88 12.89
#